data_AF-A0A6A3S731-F1
#
_entry.id   AF-A0A6A3S731-F1
#
_cell.length_a   1.000
_cell.length_b   1.000
_cell.length_c   1.000
_cell.angle_alpha   90.00
_cell.angle_beta   90.00
_cell.angle_gamma   90.00
#
_symmetry.space_group_name_H-M   'P 1'
#
loop_
_entity.id
_entity.type
_entity.pdbx_description
1 polymer ?
#
loop_
_entity_poly.entity_id
_entity_poly.type
_entity_poly.pdbx_seq_one_letter_code
_entity_poly.pdbx_strand_id
1 'polypeptide(L)'
;MIRTVRELVVPESVGVTLPHEHVLHNIGALAATTECNADLEIRMEDLMDYRRAPFAHGGRNLLLQKEDEAFRELERLQQFKDHTLKPLVVDVTLPAEGRDLLVKERLRLAERLKDLNLLTVTTFESEKIDEAFAIGLSPTEQSERIAKTLQSELMFGIESGGAVAFPGAMYQQIHVKSRELSAKEEILVHGLALAQAQTHAPLYLSFSIDDAARNAELEQSVQVWIRSLLHAGAESKKLVVCHADRWCRENVQGAGYAFLLQLLDLGVSVLFDLVGLLAVSDTVLVNPTLKSVSSACEASDLESQAPPPDSRLVEWVASLVNDQSRYVSQILLSTNVHQRIQYRRYGGGGYTYLFESFKHRLLRQGVTAVQWGEIVRTNVVSLLAWYIPPEAPPIPKNYLQCSICANYFEPIEGEYFTKFTFTYCGTKCLRRHSRQKFAPLPAKN
;
A
#
# COMPACT_ATOMS: atom_id res chain seq x y z
N MET A 1 -4.75 13.85 -6.16
CA MET A 1 -5.72 12.96 -5.46
C MET A 1 -4.96 11.83 -4.81
N ILE A 2 -5.56 11.18 -3.81
CA ILE A 2 -5.10 9.91 -3.25
C ILE A 2 -5.96 8.79 -3.84
N ARG A 3 -5.32 7.75 -4.38
CA ARG A 3 -6.02 6.59 -4.96
C ARG A 3 -6.21 5.52 -3.90
N THR A 4 -7.46 5.27 -3.50
CA THR A 4 -7.81 4.18 -2.57
C THR A 4 -8.18 2.92 -3.36
N VAL A 5 -8.49 1.83 -2.66
CA VAL A 5 -8.86 0.54 -3.25
C VAL A 5 -10.06 0.63 -4.22
N ARG A 6 -10.95 1.62 -4.04
CA ARG A 6 -12.15 1.80 -4.87
C ARG A 6 -12.32 3.24 -5.37
N GLU A 7 -12.08 4.23 -4.53
CA GLU A 7 -12.42 5.63 -4.81
C GLU A 7 -11.20 6.56 -4.82
N LEU A 8 -11.37 7.73 -5.41
CA LEU A 8 -10.39 8.81 -5.28
C LEU A 8 -10.78 9.70 -4.09
N VAL A 9 -9.79 10.01 -3.27
CA VAL A 9 -9.96 10.83 -2.07
C VAL A 9 -9.13 12.09 -2.20
N VAL A 10 -9.68 13.24 -1.80
CA VAL A 10 -8.95 14.49 -1.77
C VAL A 10 -8.01 14.50 -0.53
N PRO A 11 -6.76 14.99 -0.65
CA PRO A 11 -5.82 15.05 0.48
C PRO A 11 -6.41 15.71 1.74
N GLU A 12 -7.26 16.72 1.56
CA GLU A 12 -7.89 17.50 2.61
C GLU A 12 -8.97 16.74 3.38
N SER A 13 -9.46 15.60 2.88
CA SER A 13 -10.44 14.74 3.58
C SER A 13 -9.81 13.54 4.29
N VAL A 14 -8.48 13.43 4.28
CA VAL A 14 -7.76 12.36 4.98
C VAL A 14 -7.37 12.82 6.39
N GLY A 15 -7.69 12.00 7.38
CA GLY A 15 -7.36 12.18 8.80
C GLY A 15 -6.08 11.44 9.20
N VAL A 16 -6.07 10.90 10.41
CA VAL A 16 -4.95 10.08 10.89
C VAL A 16 -4.74 8.87 9.99
N THR A 17 -3.48 8.51 9.76
CA THR A 17 -3.12 7.49 8.77
C THR A 17 -2.20 6.43 9.37
N LEU A 18 -2.45 5.17 9.04
CA LEU A 18 -1.54 4.04 9.24
C LEU A 18 -0.92 3.66 7.89
N PRO A 19 0.33 4.06 7.61
CA PRO A 19 0.97 3.89 6.30
C PRO A 19 1.48 2.48 6.02
N HIS A 20 1.39 1.53 6.96
CA HIS A 20 1.89 0.18 6.78
C HIS A 20 1.18 -0.81 7.70
N GLU A 21 0.18 -1.51 7.16
CA GLU A 21 -0.59 -2.53 7.86
C GLU A 21 -0.85 -3.73 6.93
N HIS A 22 -1.16 -4.89 7.49
CA HIS A 22 -1.73 -6.00 6.73
C HIS A 22 -3.19 -6.22 7.18
N VAL A 23 -4.14 -5.93 6.28
CA VAL A 23 -5.57 -5.94 6.65
C VAL A 23 -6.18 -7.31 6.46
N LEU A 24 -5.90 -7.93 5.31
CA LEU A 24 -6.31 -9.30 5.01
C LEU A 24 -5.15 -10.03 4.34
N HIS A 25 -4.75 -11.20 4.82
CA HIS A 25 -3.64 -11.98 4.25
C HIS A 25 -3.70 -13.48 4.63
N ASN A 26 -2.87 -14.28 3.96
CA ASN A 26 -2.74 -15.73 4.15
C ASN A 26 -1.30 -16.19 4.48
N ILE A 27 -0.43 -15.31 4.98
CA ILE A 27 0.98 -15.59 5.35
C ILE A 27 1.15 -16.94 6.09
N GLY A 28 0.25 -17.26 7.03
CA GLY A 28 0.30 -18.49 7.81
C GLY A 28 0.15 -19.79 7.01
N ALA A 29 -0.31 -19.73 5.76
CA ALA A 29 -0.48 -20.89 4.89
C ALA A 29 0.84 -21.64 4.61
N LEU A 30 1.98 -20.98 4.78
CA LEU A 30 3.31 -21.61 4.68
C LEU A 30 3.57 -22.68 5.74
N ALA A 31 2.92 -22.56 6.91
CA ALA A 31 3.04 -23.50 8.03
C ALA A 31 1.85 -24.48 8.11
N ALA A 32 0.91 -24.43 7.17
CA ALA A 32 -0.27 -25.28 7.19
C ALA A 32 0.11 -26.73 6.80
N THR A 33 -0.09 -27.67 7.72
CA THR A 33 -0.04 -29.11 7.43
C THR A 33 -1.43 -29.64 7.09
N THR A 34 -1.51 -30.75 6.34
CA THR A 34 -2.78 -31.37 5.90
C THR A 34 -3.75 -31.73 7.03
N GLU A 35 -3.28 -31.82 8.28
CA GLU A 35 -4.10 -32.18 9.46
C GLU A 35 -4.62 -30.96 10.25
N CYS A 36 -4.13 -29.72 9.99
CA CYS A 36 -4.35 -28.57 10.88
C CYS A 36 -5.45 -27.59 10.45
N ASN A 37 -6.16 -27.85 9.34
CA ASN A 37 -7.02 -26.85 8.67
C ASN A 37 -8.48 -26.76 9.17
N ALA A 38 -8.86 -27.45 10.26
CA ALA A 38 -10.27 -27.49 10.68
C ALA A 38 -10.66 -26.38 11.69
N ASP A 39 -9.73 -25.89 12.51
CA ASP A 39 -10.02 -24.90 13.56
C ASP A 39 -9.09 -23.68 13.46
N LEU A 40 -9.67 -22.54 13.06
CA LEU A 40 -9.00 -21.24 13.00
C LEU A 40 -9.13 -20.47 14.33
N GLU A 41 -9.62 -21.07 15.41
CA GLU A 41 -9.71 -20.40 16.69
C GLU A 41 -8.33 -20.26 17.36
N ILE A 42 -8.08 -19.08 17.91
CA ILE A 42 -6.94 -18.81 18.80
C ILE A 42 -7.49 -18.86 20.22
N ARG A 43 -6.94 -19.74 21.04
CA ARG A 43 -7.32 -19.86 22.45
C ARG A 43 -6.38 -19.03 23.30
N MET A 44 -6.83 -18.67 24.51
CA MET A 44 -6.01 -17.86 25.42
C MET A 44 -4.75 -18.60 25.85
N GLU A 45 -4.80 -19.93 25.93
CA GLU A 45 -3.66 -20.79 26.29
C GLU A 45 -2.58 -20.79 25.21
N ASP A 46 -2.95 -20.57 23.94
CA ASP A 46 -2.03 -20.56 22.81
C ASP A 46 -1.19 -19.26 22.73
N LEU A 47 -1.59 -18.20 23.44
CA LEU A 47 -1.00 -16.86 23.29
C LEU A 47 0.50 -16.82 23.64
N MET A 48 0.92 -17.59 24.64
CA MET A 48 2.34 -17.68 25.01
C MET A 48 3.19 -18.35 23.93
N ASP A 49 2.62 -19.31 23.21
CA ASP A 49 3.31 -19.98 22.09
C ASP A 49 3.41 -19.02 20.91
N TYR A 50 2.32 -18.34 20.53
CA TYR A 50 2.34 -17.37 19.43
C TYR A 50 3.27 -16.20 19.69
N ARG A 51 3.41 -15.78 20.95
CA ARG A 51 4.33 -14.72 21.33
C ARG A 51 5.77 -15.07 20.96
N ARG A 52 6.18 -16.32 21.14
CA ARG A 52 7.56 -16.80 20.87
C ARG A 52 7.75 -17.36 19.46
N ALA A 53 6.69 -17.90 18.88
CA ALA A 53 6.69 -18.54 17.58
C ALA A 53 5.40 -18.16 16.84
N PRO A 54 5.40 -17.05 16.07
CA PRO A 54 4.20 -16.59 15.38
C PRO A 54 3.56 -17.61 14.41
N PHE A 55 4.37 -18.54 13.87
CA PHE A 55 3.93 -19.64 13.00
C PHE A 55 3.44 -20.89 13.74
N ALA A 56 3.49 -20.91 15.09
CA ALA A 56 3.00 -22.03 15.88
C ALA A 56 1.58 -22.43 15.49
N HIS A 57 1.19 -23.64 15.88
CA HIS A 57 -0.21 -24.05 15.79
C HIS A 57 -0.78 -24.03 14.36
N GLY A 58 0.06 -24.37 13.37
CA GLY A 58 -0.31 -24.41 11.95
C GLY A 58 -0.40 -23.04 11.29
N GLY A 59 0.30 -22.03 11.82
CA GLY A 59 0.33 -20.67 11.26
C GLY A 59 -0.96 -19.87 11.45
N ARG A 60 -1.91 -20.35 12.25
CA ARG A 60 -3.25 -19.73 12.37
C ARG A 60 -3.26 -18.31 12.93
N ASN A 61 -2.20 -17.88 13.64
CA ASN A 61 -1.98 -16.50 14.05
C ASN A 61 -1.68 -15.56 12.86
N LEU A 62 -1.22 -16.09 11.73
CA LEU A 62 -0.86 -15.33 10.53
C LEU A 62 -1.89 -15.51 9.40
N LEU A 63 -3.12 -15.90 9.75
CA LEU A 63 -4.25 -16.05 8.83
C LEU A 63 -5.32 -14.99 9.08
N LEU A 64 -5.09 -13.77 8.58
CA LEU A 64 -6.07 -12.67 8.65
C LEU A 64 -6.98 -12.75 7.42
N GLN A 65 -7.83 -13.77 7.32
CA GLN A 65 -8.67 -14.00 6.14
C GLN A 65 -10.15 -13.64 6.34
N LYS A 66 -10.56 -13.44 7.60
CA LYS A 66 -11.97 -13.24 7.96
C LYS A 66 -12.33 -11.75 7.93
N GLU A 67 -13.15 -11.38 6.95
CA GLU A 67 -13.66 -10.01 6.77
C GLU A 67 -14.28 -9.44 8.06
N ASP A 68 -15.06 -10.23 8.80
CA ASP A 68 -15.68 -9.78 10.05
C ASP A 68 -14.68 -9.52 11.18
N GLU A 69 -13.60 -10.30 11.28
CA GLU A 69 -12.56 -10.04 12.28
C GLU A 69 -11.82 -8.74 11.95
N ALA A 70 -11.44 -8.55 10.68
CA ALA A 70 -10.81 -7.31 10.21
C ALA A 70 -11.73 -6.09 10.41
N PHE A 71 -13.03 -6.22 10.09
CA PHE A 71 -14.02 -5.16 10.29
C PHE A 71 -14.11 -4.73 11.75
N ARG A 72 -14.18 -5.68 12.70
CA ARG A 72 -14.25 -5.37 14.13
C ARG A 72 -13.05 -4.60 14.66
N GLU A 73 -11.87 -4.84 14.12
CA GLU A 73 -10.66 -4.14 14.55
C GLU A 73 -10.54 -2.77 13.89
N LEU A 74 -10.84 -2.68 12.59
CA LEU A 74 -10.78 -1.41 11.83
C LEU A 74 -11.94 -0.47 12.13
N GLU A 75 -13.13 -0.96 12.49
CA GLU A 75 -14.28 -0.08 12.79
C GLU A 75 -13.97 0.89 13.94
N ARG A 76 -13.07 0.49 14.85
CA ARG A 76 -12.61 1.32 15.96
C ARG A 76 -11.80 2.53 15.50
N LEU A 77 -11.05 2.43 14.40
CA LEU A 77 -10.34 3.59 13.86
C LEU A 77 -11.31 4.70 13.46
N GLN A 78 -12.55 4.39 13.08
CA GLN A 78 -13.56 5.39 12.72
C GLN A 78 -13.89 6.36 13.87
N GLN A 79 -13.56 6.03 15.12
CA GLN A 79 -13.68 6.96 16.25
C GLN A 79 -12.71 8.17 16.14
N PHE A 80 -11.64 8.04 15.36
CA PHE A 80 -10.66 9.10 15.09
C PHE A 80 -11.05 9.98 13.90
N LYS A 81 -12.27 9.83 13.37
CA LYS A 81 -12.79 10.79 12.39
C LYS A 81 -12.95 12.15 13.04
N ASP A 82 -12.54 13.19 12.32
CA ASP A 82 -12.70 14.57 12.75
C ASP A 82 -13.44 15.35 11.66
N HIS A 83 -14.71 15.67 11.92
CA HIS A 83 -15.61 16.32 10.95
C HIS A 83 -15.64 15.61 9.59
N THR A 84 -14.87 16.11 8.62
CA THR A 84 -14.75 15.62 7.24
C THR A 84 -13.53 14.73 7.01
N LEU A 85 -12.66 14.58 8.01
CA LEU A 85 -11.42 13.82 7.94
C LEU A 85 -11.67 12.36 8.31
N LYS A 86 -11.48 11.46 7.33
CA LYS A 86 -11.57 10.01 7.54
C LYS A 86 -10.17 9.41 7.72
N PRO A 87 -9.95 8.53 8.72
CA PRO A 87 -8.70 7.78 8.82
C PRO A 87 -8.35 7.04 7.54
N LEU A 88 -7.07 6.81 7.30
CA LEU A 88 -6.58 6.03 6.16
C LEU A 88 -5.71 4.87 6.62
N VAL A 89 -5.88 3.71 6.00
CA VAL A 89 -5.03 2.53 6.22
C VAL A 89 -4.45 2.10 4.88
N VAL A 90 -3.12 1.92 4.84
CA VAL A 90 -2.40 1.34 3.71
C VAL A 90 -2.20 -0.15 4.00
N ASP A 91 -2.93 -0.99 3.28
CA ASP A 91 -2.75 -2.44 3.27
C ASP A 91 -1.60 -2.81 2.34
N VAL A 92 -0.45 -3.15 2.91
CA VAL A 92 0.78 -3.49 2.18
C VAL A 92 0.88 -4.99 1.84
N THR A 93 -0.22 -5.74 1.96
CA THR A 93 -0.25 -7.16 1.61
C THR A 93 0.08 -7.40 0.13
N LEU A 94 1.00 -8.33 -0.14
CA LEU A 94 1.48 -8.69 -1.49
C LEU A 94 0.80 -9.95 -2.08
N PRO A 95 0.93 -10.23 -3.39
CA PRO A 95 0.35 -11.42 -4.02
C PRO A 95 0.69 -12.74 -3.31
N ALA A 96 1.96 -12.91 -2.93
CA ALA A 96 2.44 -14.09 -2.19
C ALA A 96 1.78 -14.23 -0.80
N GLU A 97 1.24 -13.15 -0.26
CA GLU A 97 0.57 -13.06 1.03
C GLU A 97 -0.97 -13.04 0.88
N GLY A 98 -1.50 -13.27 -0.32
CA GLY A 98 -2.94 -13.37 -0.57
C GLY A 98 -3.62 -12.05 -0.96
N ARG A 99 -2.87 -11.06 -1.46
CA ARG A 99 -3.45 -9.84 -2.06
C ARG A 99 -4.50 -10.18 -3.12
N ASP A 100 -4.12 -10.93 -4.14
CA ASP A 100 -4.99 -11.14 -5.31
C ASP A 100 -6.16 -12.10 -5.02
N LEU A 101 -5.97 -13.00 -4.04
CA LEU A 101 -6.99 -13.96 -3.62
C LEU A 101 -8.12 -13.31 -2.82
N LEU A 102 -7.83 -12.22 -2.09
CA LEU A 102 -8.75 -11.59 -1.14
C LEU A 102 -9.27 -10.22 -1.63
N VAL A 103 -9.23 -9.96 -2.94
CA VAL A 103 -9.67 -8.67 -3.53
C VAL A 103 -11.13 -8.38 -3.22
N LYS A 104 -12.02 -9.39 -3.31
CA LYS A 104 -13.45 -9.22 -3.03
C LYS A 104 -13.72 -8.88 -1.57
N GLU A 105 -13.02 -9.55 -0.65
CA GLU A 105 -13.10 -9.32 0.78
C GLU A 105 -12.62 -7.90 1.12
N ARG A 106 -11.50 -7.44 0.53
CA ARG A 106 -11.02 -6.06 0.72
C ARG A 106 -12.00 -5.01 0.21
N LEU A 107 -12.60 -5.23 -0.95
CA LEU A 107 -13.60 -4.32 -1.50
C LEU A 107 -14.88 -4.26 -0.65
N ARG A 108 -15.35 -5.42 -0.15
CA ARG A 108 -16.49 -5.48 0.78
C ARG A 108 -16.18 -4.79 2.11
N LEU A 109 -14.97 -5.00 2.64
CA LEU A 109 -14.50 -4.36 3.86
C LEU A 109 -14.46 -2.83 3.71
N ALA A 110 -13.91 -2.33 2.60
CA ALA A 110 -13.90 -0.90 2.28
C ALA A 110 -15.32 -0.31 2.16
N GLU A 111 -16.27 -1.07 1.60
CA GLU A 111 -17.67 -0.64 1.50
C GLU A 111 -18.38 -0.59 2.88
N ARG A 112 -18.05 -1.53 3.76
CA ARG A 112 -18.58 -1.57 5.13
C ARG A 112 -18.02 -0.46 6.02
N LEU A 113 -16.74 -0.11 5.85
CA LEU A 113 -16.03 0.89 6.65
C LEU A 113 -16.24 2.31 6.09
N LYS A 114 -17.46 2.82 6.17
CA LYS A 114 -17.89 4.08 5.54
C LYS A 114 -17.06 5.32 5.94
N ASP A 115 -16.53 5.34 7.15
CA ASP A 115 -15.76 6.46 7.70
C ASP A 115 -14.24 6.18 7.71
N LEU A 116 -13.75 5.24 6.90
CA LEU A 116 -12.33 4.92 6.77
C LEU A 116 -11.95 4.72 5.30
N ASN A 117 -10.77 5.21 4.92
CA ASN A 117 -10.19 5.00 3.60
C ASN A 117 -9.24 3.80 3.64
N LEU A 118 -9.40 2.86 2.72
CA LEU A 118 -8.52 1.70 2.58
C LEU A 118 -7.75 1.78 1.26
N LEU A 119 -6.43 1.75 1.33
CA LEU A 119 -5.51 1.76 0.20
C LEU A 119 -4.80 0.40 0.10
N THR A 120 -4.52 -0.07 -1.11
CA THR A 120 -3.71 -1.28 -1.34
C THR A 120 -2.49 -0.95 -2.21
N VAL A 121 -1.59 -1.92 -2.41
CA VAL A 121 -0.31 -1.72 -3.07
C VAL A 121 -0.11 -2.61 -4.30
N THR A 122 0.71 -2.14 -5.24
CA THR A 122 1.29 -2.94 -6.32
C THR A 122 2.72 -3.35 -5.99
N THR A 123 3.23 -4.39 -6.65
CA THR A 123 4.60 -4.89 -6.48
C THR A 123 5.07 -5.60 -7.74
N PHE A 124 6.38 -5.82 -7.88
CA PHE A 124 6.92 -6.73 -8.88
C PHE A 124 7.71 -7.84 -8.19
N GLU A 125 7.24 -9.08 -8.32
CA GLU A 125 7.91 -10.25 -7.76
C GLU A 125 9.24 -10.47 -8.47
N SER A 126 10.35 -10.35 -7.74
CA SER A 126 11.69 -10.48 -8.31
C SER A 126 11.82 -11.81 -9.05
N GLU A 127 11.25 -12.89 -8.52
CA GLU A 127 11.23 -14.25 -9.07
C GLU A 127 10.76 -14.29 -10.52
N LYS A 128 9.86 -13.39 -10.94
CA LYS A 128 9.37 -13.28 -12.32
C LYS A 128 10.42 -12.79 -13.32
N ILE A 129 11.53 -12.21 -12.86
CA ILE A 129 12.68 -11.89 -13.71
C ILE A 129 13.49 -13.18 -13.91
N ASP A 130 12.98 -14.06 -14.76
CA ASP A 130 13.59 -15.33 -15.15
C ASP A 130 13.98 -15.31 -16.63
N GLU A 131 14.48 -16.45 -17.14
CA GLU A 131 14.86 -16.56 -18.55
C GLU A 131 13.67 -16.23 -19.46
N ALA A 132 12.47 -16.73 -19.16
CA ALA A 132 11.28 -16.52 -19.98
C ALA A 132 10.86 -15.04 -20.03
N PHE A 133 11.00 -14.31 -18.92
CA PHE A 133 10.79 -12.87 -18.87
C PHE A 133 11.80 -12.10 -19.72
N ALA A 134 13.06 -12.57 -19.74
CA ALA A 134 14.18 -11.95 -20.44
C ALA A 134 14.29 -12.31 -21.93
N ILE A 135 13.56 -13.32 -22.44
CA ILE A 135 13.66 -13.78 -23.83
C ILE A 135 13.49 -12.60 -24.81
N GLY A 136 14.56 -12.32 -25.56
CA GLY A 136 14.57 -11.30 -26.60
C GLY A 136 14.58 -9.85 -26.10
N LEU A 137 14.81 -9.62 -24.80
CA LEU A 137 14.82 -8.29 -24.18
C LEU A 137 16.20 -7.96 -23.59
N SER A 138 16.72 -6.78 -23.90
CA SER A 138 17.84 -6.18 -23.17
C SER A 138 17.47 -5.87 -21.70
N PRO A 139 18.44 -5.71 -20.79
CA PRO A 139 18.16 -5.31 -19.40
C PRO A 139 17.33 -4.02 -19.28
N THR A 140 17.53 -3.06 -20.19
CA THR A 140 16.73 -1.83 -20.25
C THR A 140 15.27 -2.14 -20.61
N GLU A 141 15.03 -2.93 -21.64
CA GLU A 141 13.67 -3.31 -22.06
C GLU A 141 12.95 -4.16 -20.99
N GLN A 142 13.71 -5.00 -20.27
CA GLN A 142 13.20 -5.73 -19.10
C GLN A 142 12.74 -4.77 -18.00
N SER A 143 13.55 -3.75 -17.69
CA SER A 143 13.22 -2.71 -16.71
C SER A 143 11.98 -1.90 -17.13
N GLU A 144 11.87 -1.54 -18.41
CA GLU A 144 10.68 -0.89 -18.96
C GLU A 144 9.42 -1.76 -18.88
N ARG A 145 9.58 -3.08 -19.07
CA ARG A 145 8.46 -4.04 -18.94
C ARG A 145 7.98 -4.14 -17.50
N ILE A 146 8.89 -4.14 -16.52
CA ILE A 146 8.54 -4.03 -15.09
C ILE A 146 7.77 -2.73 -14.85
N ALA A 147 8.29 -1.60 -15.32
CA ALA A 147 7.67 -0.30 -15.12
C ALA A 147 6.25 -0.24 -15.70
N LYS A 148 6.06 -0.72 -16.93
CA LYS A 148 4.73 -0.81 -17.59
C LYS A 148 3.76 -1.70 -16.84
N THR A 149 4.24 -2.79 -16.24
CA THR A 149 3.40 -3.69 -15.42
C THR A 149 2.89 -2.96 -14.19
N LEU A 150 3.79 -2.34 -13.42
CA LEU A 150 3.45 -1.57 -12.21
C LEU A 150 2.55 -0.38 -12.54
N GLN A 151 2.87 0.37 -13.59
CA GLN A 151 2.06 1.48 -14.08
C GLN A 151 0.66 1.02 -14.46
N SER A 152 0.53 -0.14 -15.13
CA SER A 152 -0.77 -0.67 -15.53
C SER A 152 -1.62 -1.01 -14.33
N GLU A 153 -1.07 -1.66 -13.30
CA GLU A 153 -1.81 -1.90 -12.05
C GLU A 153 -2.19 -0.58 -11.36
N LEU A 154 -1.27 0.38 -11.26
CA LEU A 154 -1.53 1.71 -10.67
C LEU A 154 -2.61 2.48 -11.42
N MET A 155 -2.68 2.36 -12.75
CA MET A 155 -3.60 3.14 -13.60
C MET A 155 -4.96 2.46 -13.79
N PHE A 156 -4.95 1.15 -14.02
CA PHE A 156 -6.13 0.37 -14.43
C PHE A 156 -6.63 -0.60 -13.35
N GLY A 157 -5.88 -0.77 -12.27
CA GLY A 157 -6.23 -1.63 -11.16
C GLY A 157 -5.80 -3.08 -11.34
N ILE A 158 -6.03 -3.86 -10.29
CA ILE A 158 -5.76 -5.29 -10.18
C ILE A 158 -7.10 -6.01 -10.29
N GLU A 159 -7.28 -6.79 -11.35
CA GLU A 159 -8.49 -7.57 -11.58
C GLU A 159 -8.36 -8.97 -10.98
N SER A 160 -9.34 -9.36 -10.16
CA SER A 160 -9.44 -10.72 -9.62
C SER A 160 -10.90 -11.12 -9.44
N GLY A 161 -11.28 -12.26 -10.04
CA GLY A 161 -12.61 -12.83 -9.90
C GLY A 161 -13.77 -11.92 -10.34
N GLY A 162 -13.55 -11.04 -11.32
CA GLY A 162 -14.53 -10.07 -11.81
C GLY A 162 -14.67 -8.80 -10.97
N ALA A 163 -13.74 -8.55 -10.05
CA ALA A 163 -13.66 -7.32 -9.26
C ALA A 163 -12.30 -6.64 -9.51
N VAL A 164 -12.29 -5.30 -9.47
CA VAL A 164 -11.08 -4.50 -9.68
C VAL A 164 -10.79 -3.68 -8.43
N ALA A 165 -9.56 -3.79 -7.92
CA ALA A 165 -9.04 -2.98 -6.83
C ALA A 165 -7.92 -2.08 -7.34
N PHE A 166 -7.88 -0.83 -6.89
CA PHE A 166 -6.87 0.12 -7.35
C PHE A 166 -5.76 0.32 -6.30
N PRO A 167 -4.49 0.05 -6.65
CA PRO A 167 -3.38 0.34 -5.76
C PRO A 167 -3.08 1.85 -5.75
N GLY A 168 -2.74 2.35 -4.58
CA GLY A 168 -2.37 3.76 -4.37
C GLY A 168 -0.90 3.98 -4.06
N ALA A 169 -0.11 2.91 -3.98
CA ALA A 169 1.32 2.93 -3.73
C ALA A 169 1.97 1.65 -4.28
N MET A 170 3.30 1.64 -4.33
CA MET A 170 4.10 0.46 -4.60
C MET A 170 4.73 -0.02 -3.29
N TYR A 171 4.78 -1.33 -3.06
CA TYR A 171 5.51 -1.95 -1.96
C TYR A 171 6.41 -3.05 -2.49
N GLN A 172 7.71 -2.93 -2.27
CA GLN A 172 8.69 -3.90 -2.71
C GLN A 172 9.37 -4.54 -1.51
N GLN A 173 9.18 -5.85 -1.39
CA GLN A 173 10.00 -6.68 -0.52
C GLN A 173 11.30 -7.04 -1.25
N ILE A 174 12.42 -6.84 -0.56
CA ILE A 174 13.77 -7.03 -1.07
C ILE A 174 14.48 -8.00 -0.13
N HIS A 175 15.02 -9.09 -0.67
CA HIS A 175 15.83 -10.02 0.09
C HIS A 175 17.30 -9.85 -0.28
N VAL A 176 18.05 -9.22 0.62
CA VAL A 176 19.46 -8.91 0.46
C VAL A 176 20.28 -10.18 0.61
N LYS A 177 20.96 -10.58 -0.47
CA LYS A 177 21.89 -11.72 -0.48
C LYS A 177 23.36 -11.31 -0.46
N SER A 178 23.65 -10.09 -0.93
CA SER A 178 25.00 -9.58 -1.10
C SER A 178 25.01 -8.06 -0.95
N ARG A 179 26.21 -7.49 -0.76
CA ARG A 179 26.40 -6.03 -0.66
C ARG A 179 26.26 -5.31 -2.00
N GLU A 180 26.46 -6.04 -3.09
CA GLU A 180 26.33 -5.53 -4.46
C GLU A 180 25.00 -5.99 -5.05
N LEU A 181 24.44 -5.16 -5.94
CA LEU A 181 23.25 -5.54 -6.69
C LEU A 181 23.64 -6.62 -7.71
N SER A 182 22.90 -7.72 -7.71
CA SER A 182 22.94 -8.66 -8.83
C SER A 182 22.32 -8.04 -10.08
N ALA A 183 22.65 -8.55 -11.26
CA ALA A 183 22.06 -8.09 -12.53
C ALA A 183 20.51 -8.08 -12.51
N LYS A 184 19.91 -9.05 -11.80
CA LYS A 184 18.46 -9.14 -11.60
C LYS A 184 17.93 -8.01 -10.72
N GLU A 185 18.64 -7.67 -9.65
CA GLU A 185 18.29 -6.56 -8.77
C GLU A 185 18.49 -5.20 -9.45
N GLU A 186 19.52 -5.05 -10.30
CA GLU A 186 19.72 -3.84 -11.11
C GLU A 186 18.53 -3.59 -12.06
N ILE A 187 18.06 -4.64 -12.75
CA ILE A 187 16.86 -4.58 -13.60
C ILE A 187 15.63 -4.17 -12.77
N LEU A 188 15.46 -4.77 -11.58
CA LEU A 188 14.35 -4.44 -10.69
C LEU A 188 14.42 -2.99 -10.19
N VAL A 189 15.60 -2.52 -9.74
CA VAL A 189 15.84 -1.14 -9.31
C VAL A 189 15.45 -0.16 -10.42
N HIS A 190 15.93 -0.39 -11.65
CA HIS A 190 15.62 0.48 -12.78
C HIS A 190 14.13 0.45 -13.11
N GLY A 191 13.48 -0.71 -13.10
CA GLY A 191 12.04 -0.84 -13.33
C GLY A 191 11.19 -0.11 -12.28
N LEU A 192 11.56 -0.23 -11.00
CA LEU A 192 10.90 0.45 -9.88
C LEU A 192 11.09 1.97 -9.95
N ALA A 193 12.31 2.44 -10.22
CA ALA A 193 12.62 3.85 -10.36
C ALA A 193 11.86 4.47 -11.55
N LEU A 194 11.81 3.78 -12.69
CA LEU A 194 11.03 4.21 -13.86
C LEU A 194 9.53 4.29 -13.55
N ALA A 195 8.96 3.27 -12.89
CA ALA A 195 7.55 3.28 -12.48
C ALA A 195 7.25 4.45 -11.53
N GLN A 196 8.12 4.67 -10.54
CA GLN A 196 7.99 5.74 -9.57
C GLN A 196 8.06 7.10 -10.28
N ALA A 197 9.07 7.34 -11.10
CA ALA A 197 9.27 8.62 -11.79
C ALA A 197 8.14 8.94 -12.78
N GLN A 198 7.56 7.93 -13.44
CA GLN A 198 6.48 8.12 -14.41
C GLN A 198 5.11 8.33 -13.77
N THR A 199 4.90 7.79 -12.56
CA THR A 199 3.59 7.86 -11.89
C THR A 199 3.58 8.82 -10.72
N HIS A 200 4.73 9.14 -10.13
CA HIS A 200 4.91 9.78 -8.84
C HIS A 200 4.31 9.01 -7.64
N ALA A 201 3.89 7.74 -7.86
CA ALA A 201 3.37 6.88 -6.80
C ALA A 201 4.48 6.56 -5.79
N PRO A 202 4.21 6.57 -4.47
CA PRO A 202 5.22 6.30 -3.48
C PRO A 202 5.66 4.84 -3.49
N LEU A 203 6.95 4.62 -3.23
CA LEU A 203 7.59 3.32 -3.19
C LEU A 203 8.06 3.00 -1.77
N TYR A 204 7.38 2.05 -1.14
CA TYR A 204 7.71 1.49 0.16
C TYR A 204 8.67 0.31 -0.04
N LEU A 205 9.78 0.31 0.70
CA LEU A 205 10.86 -0.67 0.56
C LEU A 205 11.01 -1.41 1.89
N SER A 206 10.89 -2.73 1.85
CA SER A 206 11.13 -3.60 3.00
C SER A 206 12.26 -4.56 2.72
N PHE A 207 13.32 -4.49 3.53
CA PHE A 207 14.54 -5.26 3.34
C PHE A 207 14.63 -6.39 4.35
N SER A 208 14.71 -7.64 3.88
CA SER A 208 15.16 -8.78 4.67
C SER A 208 16.59 -9.16 4.29
N ILE A 209 17.27 -9.89 5.16
CA ILE A 209 18.64 -10.37 4.93
C ILE A 209 18.68 -11.86 5.30
N ASP A 210 19.55 -12.62 4.65
CA ASP A 210 19.80 -14.01 5.00
C ASP A 210 20.40 -14.11 6.43
N ASP A 211 20.01 -15.13 7.20
CA ASP A 211 20.37 -15.31 8.62
C ASP A 211 21.90 -15.37 8.85
N ALA A 212 22.67 -15.68 7.79
CA ALA A 212 24.12 -15.73 7.83
C ALA A 212 24.81 -14.35 7.81
N ALA A 213 24.10 -13.28 7.46
CA ALA A 213 24.69 -11.95 7.24
C ALA A 213 24.37 -10.95 8.36
N ARG A 214 25.33 -10.07 8.66
CA ARG A 214 25.30 -9.18 9.84
C ARG A 214 24.52 -7.88 9.55
N ASN A 215 23.99 -7.22 10.59
CA ASN A 215 23.28 -5.94 10.49
C ASN A 215 24.03 -4.85 9.68
N ALA A 216 25.36 -4.76 9.83
CA ALA A 216 26.17 -3.79 9.07
C ALA A 216 26.13 -4.04 7.55
N GLU A 217 25.90 -5.28 7.12
CA GLU A 217 25.77 -5.64 5.71
C GLU A 217 24.39 -5.25 5.17
N LEU A 218 23.36 -5.35 6.01
CA LEU A 218 22.03 -4.84 5.69
C LEU A 218 22.06 -3.31 5.49
N GLU A 219 22.67 -2.57 6.40
CA GLU A 219 22.79 -1.11 6.31
C GLU A 219 23.46 -0.67 5.00
N GLN A 220 24.60 -1.28 4.65
CA GLN A 220 25.30 -1.00 3.39
C GLN A 220 24.44 -1.34 2.17
N SER A 221 23.76 -2.49 2.19
CA SER A 221 22.93 -2.93 1.07
C SER A 221 21.72 -2.01 0.88
N VAL A 222 21.07 -1.58 1.96
CA VAL A 222 20.01 -0.58 1.92
C VAL A 222 20.52 0.71 1.28
N GLN A 223 21.71 1.19 1.65
CA GLN A 223 22.30 2.40 1.03
C GLN A 223 22.54 2.21 -0.47
N VAL A 224 23.07 1.06 -0.88
CA VAL A 224 23.30 0.75 -2.30
C VAL A 224 21.97 0.76 -3.07
N TRP A 225 20.94 0.10 -2.55
CA TRP A 225 19.60 0.09 -3.14
C TRP A 225 19.00 1.50 -3.27
N ILE A 226 19.01 2.28 -2.18
CA ILE A 226 18.47 3.65 -2.20
C ILE A 226 19.24 4.51 -3.19
N ARG A 227 20.57 4.52 -3.15
CA ARG A 227 21.38 5.32 -4.09
C ARG A 227 21.15 4.90 -5.54
N SER A 228 20.97 3.61 -5.80
CA SER A 228 20.72 3.10 -7.15
C SER A 228 19.34 3.51 -7.67
N LEU A 229 18.30 3.49 -6.82
CA LEU A 229 16.99 4.05 -7.16
C LEU A 229 17.08 5.55 -7.48
N LEU A 230 17.79 6.32 -6.65
CA LEU A 230 17.97 7.77 -6.86
C LEU A 230 18.75 8.06 -8.16
N HIS A 231 19.82 7.31 -8.44
CA HIS A 231 20.59 7.45 -9.69
C HIS A 231 19.75 7.06 -10.92
N ALA A 232 18.84 6.10 -10.79
CA ALA A 232 17.90 5.71 -11.82
C ALA A 232 16.71 6.69 -12.00
N GLY A 233 16.68 7.79 -11.23
CA GLY A 233 15.71 8.88 -11.39
C GLY A 233 14.53 8.84 -10.43
N ALA A 234 14.53 7.96 -9.43
CA ALA A 234 13.49 7.98 -8.40
C ALA A 234 13.58 9.26 -7.53
N GLU A 235 12.43 9.83 -7.20
CA GLU A 235 12.31 10.97 -6.29
C GLU A 235 12.47 10.52 -4.84
N SER A 236 13.49 11.02 -4.16
CA SER A 236 13.77 10.68 -2.76
C SER A 236 12.56 10.85 -1.83
N LYS A 237 11.80 11.95 -1.99
CA LYS A 237 10.60 12.26 -1.20
C LYS A 237 9.44 11.26 -1.37
N LYS A 238 9.51 10.39 -2.38
CA LYS A 238 8.53 9.33 -2.64
C LYS A 238 9.04 7.95 -2.23
N LEU A 239 10.25 7.85 -1.69
CA LEU A 239 10.81 6.60 -1.17
C LEU A 239 10.60 6.50 0.35
N VAL A 240 10.19 5.32 0.80
CA VAL A 240 10.02 4.98 2.23
C VAL A 240 10.82 3.73 2.57
N VAL A 241 11.68 3.81 3.57
CA VAL A 241 12.33 2.63 4.16
C VAL A 241 11.50 2.15 5.35
N CYS A 242 10.94 0.94 5.24
CA CYS A 242 10.06 0.33 6.25
C CYS A 242 10.86 -0.33 7.38
N HIS A 243 10.18 -0.65 8.49
CA HIS A 243 10.76 -1.35 9.65
C HIS A 243 11.99 -0.64 10.26
N ALA A 244 11.97 0.69 10.31
CA ALA A 244 13.06 1.51 10.86
C ALA A 244 13.39 1.16 12.32
N ASP A 245 12.42 0.60 13.04
CA ASP A 245 12.52 0.08 14.40
C ASP A 245 13.67 -0.93 14.57
N ARG A 246 14.04 -1.68 13.52
CA ARG A 246 15.07 -2.72 13.59
C ARG A 246 16.46 -2.18 13.95
N TRP A 247 16.70 -0.90 13.67
CA TRP A 247 17.93 -0.21 14.02
C TRP A 247 17.89 0.40 15.43
N CYS A 248 16.73 0.44 16.08
CA CYS A 248 16.53 0.92 17.46
C CYS A 248 16.99 -0.10 18.52
N ARG A 249 18.20 -0.65 18.40
CA ARG A 249 18.74 -1.59 19.40
C ARG A 249 19.55 -0.91 20.49
N GLU A 250 20.24 0.16 20.11
CA GLU A 250 21.12 0.94 20.99
C GLU A 250 20.42 2.24 21.42
N ASN A 251 21.15 3.09 22.15
CA ASN A 251 20.68 4.43 22.49
C ASN A 251 20.80 5.37 21.29
N VAL A 252 20.27 6.59 21.40
CA VAL A 252 20.21 7.66 20.36
C VAL A 252 21.58 8.16 19.86
N GLN A 253 22.68 7.51 20.21
CA GLN A 253 24.04 7.82 19.76
C GLN A 253 24.72 6.62 19.09
N GLY A 254 23.98 5.52 18.95
CA GLY A 254 24.48 4.28 18.37
C GLY A 254 24.56 4.31 16.84
N ALA A 255 25.16 3.26 16.28
CA ALA A 255 25.37 3.14 14.84
C ALA A 255 24.05 3.15 14.05
N GLY A 256 23.01 2.49 14.58
CA GLY A 256 21.69 2.47 13.96
C GLY A 256 21.04 3.85 13.86
N TYR A 257 21.24 4.74 14.84
CA TYR A 257 20.71 6.09 14.80
C TYR A 257 21.43 6.92 13.74
N ALA A 258 22.76 6.84 13.70
CA ALA A 258 23.58 7.49 12.68
C ALA A 258 23.21 7.00 11.26
N PHE A 259 22.89 5.71 11.11
CA PHE A 259 22.41 5.13 9.87
C PHE A 259 21.06 5.73 9.43
N LEU A 260 20.08 5.86 10.33
CA LEU A 260 18.81 6.52 10.00
C LEU A 260 19.01 7.96 9.56
N LEU A 261 19.89 8.72 10.22
CA LEU A 261 20.24 10.09 9.79
C LEU A 261 20.83 10.11 8.37
N GLN A 262 21.67 9.13 8.01
CA GLN A 262 22.21 9.02 6.66
C GLN A 262 21.12 8.76 5.61
N LEU A 263 20.13 7.93 5.92
CA LEU A 263 18.96 7.75 5.03
C LEU A 263 18.17 9.04 4.91
N LEU A 264 17.92 9.72 6.03
CA LEU A 264 17.20 10.98 6.04
C LEU A 264 17.93 12.08 5.25
N ASP A 265 19.26 12.12 5.27
CA ASP A 265 20.08 13.02 4.45
C ASP A 265 19.96 12.76 2.94
N LEU A 266 19.60 11.53 2.53
CA LEU A 266 19.26 11.22 1.14
C LEU A 266 17.86 11.73 0.74
N GLY A 267 17.11 12.30 1.69
CA GLY A 267 15.76 12.83 1.49
C GLY A 267 14.66 11.76 1.46
N VAL A 268 14.96 10.52 1.84
CA VAL A 268 13.96 9.44 1.95
C VAL A 268 13.25 9.49 3.29
N SER A 269 12.02 8.97 3.33
CA SER A 269 11.29 8.82 4.59
C SER A 269 11.66 7.51 5.28
N VAL A 270 11.65 7.51 6.61
CA VAL A 270 11.82 6.30 7.44
C VAL A 270 10.53 6.04 8.19
N LEU A 271 10.14 4.77 8.23
CA LEU A 271 8.88 4.34 8.82
C LEU A 271 9.14 3.44 10.02
N PHE A 272 8.68 3.86 11.19
CA PHE A 272 8.64 3.03 12.40
C PHE A 272 7.27 2.37 12.49
N ASP A 273 7.20 1.08 12.19
CA ASP A 273 5.96 0.33 12.04
C ASP A 273 5.83 -0.83 13.02
N LEU A 274 6.79 -1.07 13.91
CA LEU A 274 6.72 -2.12 14.93
C LEU A 274 6.15 -1.64 16.28
N VAL A 275 5.48 -0.47 16.30
CA VAL A 275 4.94 0.15 17.51
C VAL A 275 3.95 -0.78 18.21
N GLY A 276 4.24 -1.12 19.47
CA GLY A 276 3.40 -2.00 20.28
C GLY A 276 3.59 -3.50 20.05
N LEU A 277 4.41 -3.93 19.09
CA LEU A 277 4.57 -5.36 18.76
C LEU A 277 5.11 -6.17 19.96
N LEU A 278 6.09 -5.64 20.70
CA LEU A 278 6.69 -6.31 21.87
C LEU A 278 5.68 -6.65 22.99
N ALA A 279 4.52 -5.98 23.02
CA ALA A 279 3.49 -6.30 23.99
C ALA A 279 2.93 -7.71 23.80
N VAL A 280 2.89 -8.20 22.55
CA VAL A 280 2.24 -9.46 22.18
C VAL A 280 3.15 -10.45 21.46
N SER A 281 4.26 -10.02 20.84
CA SER A 281 5.17 -10.89 20.11
C SER A 281 6.62 -10.54 20.42
N ASP A 282 7.43 -11.56 20.70
CA ASP A 282 8.87 -11.48 20.91
C ASP A 282 9.64 -11.71 19.60
N THR A 283 8.93 -11.79 18.46
CA THR A 283 9.51 -12.08 17.13
C THR A 283 9.07 -11.04 16.11
N VAL A 284 10.04 -10.40 15.45
CA VAL A 284 9.79 -9.55 14.28
C VAL A 284 9.72 -10.40 13.03
N LEU A 285 8.61 -10.32 12.30
CA LEU A 285 8.48 -10.92 10.97
C LEU A 285 8.69 -9.83 9.91
N VAL A 286 9.77 -9.95 9.13
CA VAL A 286 10.01 -9.11 7.95
C VAL A 286 10.04 -9.99 6.70
N ASN A 287 9.16 -9.67 5.75
CA ASN A 287 9.01 -10.40 4.48
C ASN A 287 8.84 -11.91 4.68
N PRO A 288 7.87 -12.36 5.52
CA PRO A 288 7.77 -13.74 5.98
C PRO A 288 7.50 -14.77 4.86
N THR A 289 7.07 -14.33 3.68
CA THR A 289 6.79 -15.21 2.54
C THR A 289 7.94 -15.37 1.55
N LEU A 290 9.07 -14.67 1.74
CA LEU A 290 10.22 -14.85 0.87
C LEU A 290 10.93 -16.18 1.18
N LYS A 291 11.10 -17.01 0.14
CA LYS A 291 11.51 -18.43 0.20
C LYS A 291 12.92 -18.71 0.77
N SER A 292 13.62 -17.68 1.26
CA SER A 292 14.93 -17.83 1.92
C SER A 292 14.83 -18.00 3.43
N VAL A 293 13.65 -17.83 4.04
CA VAL A 293 13.48 -18.08 5.49
C VAL A 293 13.31 -19.59 5.72
N SER A 294 14.35 -20.36 5.43
CA SER A 294 14.41 -21.81 5.66
C SER A 294 14.56 -22.20 7.14
N SER A 295 14.42 -21.27 8.08
CA SER A 295 14.67 -21.49 9.52
C SER A 295 13.52 -21.08 10.45
N ALA A 296 12.38 -20.59 9.95
CA ALA A 296 11.26 -20.17 10.83
C ALA A 296 10.65 -21.33 11.67
N CYS A 297 11.07 -22.58 11.42
CA CYS A 297 10.69 -23.76 12.18
C CYS A 297 11.68 -24.13 13.30
N GLU A 298 12.86 -23.51 13.37
CA GLU A 298 13.81 -23.74 14.45
C GLU A 298 13.94 -22.45 15.27
N ALA A 299 13.31 -22.45 16.45
CA ALA A 299 13.49 -21.42 17.46
C ALA A 299 14.96 -21.42 17.91
N SER A 300 15.81 -20.69 17.20
CA SER A 300 17.14 -20.36 17.70
C SER A 300 16.97 -19.25 18.74
N ASP A 301 17.42 -19.50 19.97
CA ASP A 301 17.48 -18.56 21.11
C ASP A 301 18.42 -17.38 20.83
N LEU A 302 18.06 -16.53 19.87
CA LEU A 302 18.77 -15.30 19.57
C LEU A 302 17.88 -14.13 20.00
N GLU A 303 18.23 -13.49 21.12
CA GLU A 303 17.75 -12.16 21.55
C GLU A 303 17.77 -11.10 20.42
N SER A 304 18.44 -11.41 19.31
CA SER A 304 18.56 -10.56 18.13
C SER A 304 17.28 -10.44 17.29
N GLN A 305 16.19 -11.18 17.55
CA GLN A 305 14.96 -11.10 16.75
C GLN A 305 13.78 -10.38 17.43
N ALA A 306 13.93 -9.96 18.69
CA ALA A 306 12.86 -9.27 19.40
C ALA A 306 12.65 -7.82 18.91
N PRO A 307 11.40 -7.34 18.83
CA PRO A 307 11.13 -5.95 18.53
C PRO A 307 11.67 -5.04 19.65
N PRO A 308 12.12 -3.82 19.33
CA PRO A 308 12.54 -2.87 20.34
C PRO A 308 11.36 -2.49 21.25
N PRO A 309 11.59 -2.23 22.55
CA PRO A 309 10.54 -1.78 23.44
C PRO A 309 10.04 -0.39 23.06
N ASP A 310 8.74 -0.15 23.21
CA ASP A 310 8.10 1.15 22.93
C ASP A 310 8.80 2.32 23.64
N SER A 311 9.34 2.14 24.85
CA SER A 311 10.07 3.19 25.55
C SER A 311 11.28 3.69 24.77
N ARG A 312 11.97 2.79 24.07
CA ARG A 312 13.12 3.12 23.22
C ARG A 312 12.68 3.74 21.90
N LEU A 313 11.61 3.21 21.28
CA LEU A 313 11.04 3.83 20.07
C LEU A 313 10.58 5.27 20.35
N VAL A 314 9.94 5.51 21.48
CA VAL A 314 9.54 6.85 21.92
C VAL A 314 10.76 7.77 22.07
N GLU A 315 11.84 7.31 22.70
CA GLU A 315 13.08 8.08 22.85
C GLU A 315 13.67 8.46 21.47
N TRP A 316 13.79 7.48 20.56
CA TRP A 316 14.35 7.69 19.23
C TRP A 316 13.52 8.63 18.37
N VAL A 317 12.21 8.41 18.32
CA VAL A 317 11.29 9.27 17.56
C VAL A 317 11.28 10.68 18.16
N ALA A 318 11.25 10.81 19.49
CA ALA A 318 11.29 12.12 20.13
C ALA A 318 12.59 12.87 19.80
N SER A 319 13.75 12.20 19.82
CA SER A 319 15.01 12.82 19.44
C SER A 319 15.10 13.19 17.95
N LEU A 320 14.61 12.35 17.04
CA LEU A 320 14.55 12.72 15.61
C LEU A 320 13.66 13.95 15.39
N VAL A 321 12.56 14.05 16.12
CA VAL A 321 11.57 15.12 15.95
C VAL A 321 11.99 16.41 16.64
N ASN A 322 12.60 16.33 17.82
CA ASN A 322 12.97 17.50 18.63
C ASN A 322 14.40 17.96 18.33
N ASP A 323 15.37 17.06 18.37
CA ASP A 323 16.79 17.39 18.24
C ASP A 323 17.21 17.53 16.76
N GLN A 324 16.50 16.84 15.86
CA GLN A 324 16.75 16.83 14.42
C GLN A 324 15.53 17.29 13.61
N SER A 325 14.84 18.33 14.09
CA SER A 325 13.56 18.83 13.57
C SER A 325 13.49 19.05 12.05
N ARG A 326 14.63 19.22 11.37
CA ARG A 326 14.71 19.26 9.89
C ARG A 326 14.18 18.00 9.20
N TYR A 327 14.10 16.87 9.89
CA TYR A 327 13.63 15.60 9.33
C TYR A 327 12.20 15.23 9.72
N VAL A 328 11.49 16.07 10.48
CA VAL A 328 10.14 15.71 10.97
C VAL A 328 9.19 15.32 9.84
N SER A 329 9.34 15.93 8.66
CA SER A 329 8.53 15.65 7.46
C SER A 329 8.83 14.30 6.79
N GLN A 330 9.87 13.60 7.23
CA GLN A 330 10.35 12.30 6.71
C GLN A 330 10.11 11.15 7.71
N ILE A 331 9.53 11.43 8.87
CA ILE A 331 9.22 10.41 9.88
C ILE A 331 7.79 9.95 9.71
N LEU A 332 7.60 8.63 9.62
CA LEU A 332 6.29 7.97 9.54
C LEU A 332 6.15 6.97 10.68
N LEU A 333 4.91 6.74 11.16
CA LEU A 333 4.60 5.78 12.23
C LEU A 333 3.44 4.87 11.81
N SER A 334 3.52 3.57 12.09
CA SER A 334 2.43 2.59 11.95
C SER A 334 2.51 1.52 13.05
N THR A 335 1.61 0.53 13.01
CA THR A 335 1.60 -0.61 13.96
C THR A 335 1.92 -1.95 13.32
N ASN A 336 1.93 -2.03 11.98
CA ASN A 336 2.18 -3.26 11.23
C ASN A 336 1.41 -4.45 11.80
N VAL A 337 0.08 -4.31 11.94
CA VAL A 337 -0.78 -5.42 12.33
C VAL A 337 -0.74 -6.46 11.21
N HIS A 338 -0.13 -7.61 11.50
CA HIS A 338 -0.04 -8.78 10.60
C HIS A 338 -0.14 -10.11 11.38
N GLN A 339 -0.31 -10.04 12.69
CA GLN A 339 -0.57 -11.18 13.57
C GLN A 339 -1.93 -11.00 14.23
N ARG A 340 -2.73 -12.07 14.32
CA ARG A 340 -4.04 -12.01 14.98
C ARG A 340 -3.89 -11.66 16.45
N ILE A 341 -2.84 -12.09 17.13
CA ILE A 341 -2.61 -11.70 18.53
C ILE A 341 -2.39 -10.19 18.73
N GLN A 342 -2.10 -9.42 17.66
CA GLN A 342 -2.10 -7.95 17.73
C GLN A 342 -3.52 -7.35 17.80
N TYR A 343 -4.57 -8.10 17.42
CA TYR A 343 -5.96 -7.67 17.58
C TYR A 343 -6.35 -7.53 19.05
N ARG A 344 -7.23 -6.57 19.33
CA ARG A 344 -7.69 -6.29 20.70
C ARG A 344 -8.35 -7.46 21.37
N ARG A 345 -9.13 -8.24 20.61
CA ARG A 345 -9.82 -9.43 21.14
C ARG A 345 -8.87 -10.51 21.70
N TYR A 346 -7.59 -10.46 21.34
CA TYR A 346 -6.55 -11.39 21.80
C TYR A 346 -5.52 -10.72 22.73
N GLY A 347 -5.83 -9.51 23.24
CA GLY A 347 -4.97 -8.79 24.19
C GLY A 347 -3.98 -7.82 23.55
N GLY A 348 -3.94 -7.71 22.21
CA GLY A 348 -3.13 -6.72 21.51
C GLY A 348 -3.75 -5.32 21.48
N GLY A 349 -3.01 -4.36 20.92
CA GLY A 349 -3.45 -2.97 20.82
C GLY A 349 -4.37 -2.65 19.63
N GLY A 350 -4.38 -3.55 18.63
CA GLY A 350 -5.02 -3.37 17.33
C GLY A 350 -4.50 -2.14 16.58
N TYR A 351 -5.21 -1.77 15.52
CA TYR A 351 -4.87 -0.62 14.67
C TYR A 351 -4.89 0.74 15.41
N THR A 352 -5.54 0.82 16.55
CA THR A 352 -5.71 2.06 17.33
C THR A 352 -4.56 2.36 18.31
N TYR A 353 -3.66 1.41 18.56
CA TYR A 353 -2.66 1.49 19.63
C TYR A 353 -1.75 2.73 19.50
N LEU A 354 -1.34 3.04 18.28
CA LEU A 354 -0.53 4.22 17.97
C LEU A 354 -1.17 5.51 18.49
N PHE A 355 -2.48 5.66 18.30
CA PHE A 355 -3.22 6.87 18.62
C PHE A 355 -3.67 6.95 20.09
N GLU A 356 -4.03 5.81 20.70
CA GLU A 356 -4.55 5.77 22.07
C GLU A 356 -3.46 5.67 23.14
N SER A 357 -2.34 5.01 22.85
CA SER A 357 -1.33 4.68 23.86
C SER A 357 0.02 5.30 23.54
N PHE A 358 0.55 5.05 22.35
CA PHE A 358 1.89 5.49 21.97
C PHE A 358 2.01 7.02 21.91
N LYS A 359 0.99 7.69 21.35
CA LYS A 359 0.86 9.15 21.32
C LYS A 359 1.17 9.80 22.67
N HIS A 360 0.56 9.31 23.75
CA HIS A 360 0.73 9.92 25.08
C HIS A 360 2.17 9.84 25.59
N ARG A 361 2.93 8.81 25.18
CA ARG A 361 4.34 8.67 25.54
C ARG A 361 5.21 9.68 24.80
N LEU A 362 4.97 9.88 23.51
CA LEU A 362 5.68 10.91 22.72
C LEU A 362 5.41 12.32 23.24
N LEU A 363 4.15 12.66 23.54
CA LEU A 363 3.79 13.97 24.08
C LEU A 363 4.51 14.26 25.42
N ARG A 364 4.70 13.24 26.26
CA ARG A 364 5.45 13.36 27.53
C ARG A 364 6.96 13.58 27.32
N GLN A 365 7.50 13.15 26.18
CA GLN A 365 8.89 13.41 25.76
C GLN A 365 9.04 14.74 25.00
N GLY A 366 8.03 15.60 25.03
CA GLY A 366 8.12 16.95 24.46
C GLY A 366 7.77 17.06 22.97
N VAL A 367 7.36 15.97 22.31
CA VAL A 367 6.79 16.06 20.96
C VAL A 367 5.49 16.85 21.03
N THR A 368 5.37 17.90 20.23
CA THR A 368 4.19 18.77 20.22
C THR A 368 3.02 18.12 19.49
N ALA A 369 1.79 18.59 19.76
CA ALA A 369 0.60 18.15 19.02
C ALA A 369 0.69 18.45 17.51
N VAL A 370 1.40 19.52 17.12
CA VAL A 370 1.64 19.90 15.72
C VAL A 370 2.55 18.89 15.05
N GLN A 371 3.72 18.58 15.65
CA GLN A 371 4.63 17.55 15.14
C GLN A 371 3.96 16.17 15.07
N TRP A 372 3.17 15.82 16.07
CA TRP A 372 2.36 14.60 16.04
C TRP A 372 1.43 14.57 14.83
N GLY A 373 0.66 15.64 14.61
CA GLY A 373 -0.24 15.77 13.46
C GLY A 373 0.50 15.73 12.12
N GLU A 374 1.73 16.23 12.07
CA GLU A 374 2.57 16.14 10.88
C GLU A 374 2.94 14.69 10.57
N ILE A 375 3.44 13.95 11.57
CA ILE A 375 3.89 12.56 11.44
C ILE A 375 2.74 11.60 11.07
N VAL A 376 1.61 11.69 11.78
CA VAL A 376 0.50 10.71 11.59
C VAL A 376 -0.52 11.11 10.53
N ARG A 377 -0.33 12.26 9.87
CA ARG A 377 -1.22 12.71 8.81
C ARG A 377 -0.47 13.42 7.69
N THR A 378 0.10 14.60 7.94
CA THR A 378 0.61 15.48 6.87
C THR A 378 1.65 14.78 5.99
N ASN A 379 2.60 14.08 6.61
CA ASN A 379 3.68 13.38 5.89
C ASN A 379 3.10 12.30 4.96
N VAL A 380 2.21 11.46 5.49
CA VAL A 380 1.60 10.36 4.73
C VAL A 380 0.68 10.89 3.63
N VAL A 381 -0.11 11.93 3.91
CA VAL A 381 -1.01 12.55 2.92
C VAL A 381 -0.20 13.15 1.77
N SER A 382 0.89 13.86 2.05
CA SER A 382 1.80 14.41 1.04
C SER A 382 2.46 13.30 0.20
N LEU A 383 2.83 12.21 0.83
CA LEU A 383 3.41 11.04 0.17
C LEU A 383 2.40 10.39 -0.80
N LEU A 384 1.17 10.14 -0.35
CA LEU A 384 0.12 9.44 -1.11
C LEU A 384 -0.62 10.33 -2.13
N ALA A 385 -0.51 11.66 -2.04
CA ALA A 385 -1.18 12.61 -2.94
C ALA A 385 -0.42 12.77 -4.27
N TRP A 386 -0.47 11.75 -5.13
CA TRP A 386 0.24 11.74 -6.42
C TRP A 386 -0.69 11.60 -7.63
N TYR A 387 -1.87 10.98 -7.46
CA TYR A 387 -2.70 10.58 -8.59
C TYR A 387 -3.42 11.77 -9.22
N ILE A 388 -3.28 11.89 -10.54
CA ILE A 388 -4.02 12.82 -11.39
C ILE A 388 -4.82 11.97 -12.37
N PRO A 389 -6.17 12.02 -12.33
CA PRO A 389 -6.99 11.32 -13.31
C PRO A 389 -6.60 11.75 -14.73
N PRO A 390 -6.45 10.81 -15.69
CA PRO A 390 -6.25 11.19 -17.07
C PRO A 390 -7.42 12.05 -17.55
N GLU A 391 -7.15 12.97 -18.48
CA GLU A 391 -8.19 13.79 -19.08
C GLU A 391 -9.27 12.87 -19.65
N ALA A 392 -10.53 13.11 -19.27
CA ALA A 392 -11.62 12.32 -19.79
C ALA A 392 -11.58 12.40 -21.33
N PRO A 393 -11.65 11.26 -22.04
CA PRO A 393 -11.62 11.30 -23.50
C PRO A 393 -12.71 12.26 -23.97
N PRO A 394 -12.42 13.14 -24.95
CA PRO A 394 -13.42 14.07 -25.43
C PRO A 394 -14.63 13.25 -25.89
N ILE A 395 -15.78 13.47 -25.26
CA ILE A 395 -17.04 12.88 -25.69
C ILE A 395 -17.17 13.22 -27.18
N PRO A 396 -17.28 12.25 -28.11
CA PRO A 396 -17.43 12.56 -29.52
C PRO A 396 -18.63 13.50 -29.71
N LYS A 397 -18.35 14.77 -30.02
CA LYS A 397 -19.35 15.84 -30.12
C LYS A 397 -20.22 15.76 -31.38
N ASN A 398 -20.21 14.65 -32.09
CA ASN A 398 -21.06 14.49 -33.26
C ASN A 398 -22.42 14.02 -32.77
N TYR A 399 -23.20 14.90 -32.13
CA TYR A 399 -24.62 14.64 -31.92
C TYR A 399 -25.41 15.55 -32.86
N LEU A 400 -26.24 14.97 -33.71
CA LEU A 400 -27.18 15.71 -34.53
C LEU A 400 -28.50 15.86 -33.78
N GLN A 401 -29.18 16.98 -33.98
CA GLN A 401 -30.54 17.15 -33.45
C GLN A 401 -31.55 16.70 -34.52
N CYS A 402 -32.46 15.79 -34.14
CA CYS A 402 -33.55 15.39 -35.02
C CYS A 402 -34.53 16.55 -35.24
N SER A 403 -34.81 16.91 -36.48
CA SER A 403 -35.76 17.98 -36.82
C SER A 403 -37.19 17.69 -36.36
N ILE A 404 -37.55 16.42 -36.11
CA ILE A 404 -38.92 16.00 -35.78
C ILE A 404 -39.17 15.78 -34.29
N CYS A 405 -38.26 15.10 -33.59
CA CYS A 405 -38.42 14.85 -32.16
C CYS A 405 -37.55 15.74 -31.27
N ALA A 406 -36.70 16.59 -31.85
CA ALA A 406 -35.76 17.47 -31.16
C ALA A 406 -34.71 16.77 -30.27
N ASN A 407 -34.72 15.43 -30.18
CA ASN A 407 -33.70 14.67 -29.46
C ASN A 407 -32.35 14.74 -30.19
N TYR A 408 -31.28 14.80 -29.41
CA TYR A 408 -29.92 14.61 -29.88
C TYR A 408 -29.63 13.12 -30.05
N PHE A 409 -28.92 12.77 -31.12
CA PHE A 409 -28.53 11.39 -31.43
C PHE A 409 -27.16 11.37 -32.12
N GLU A 410 -26.44 10.26 -31.96
CA GLU A 410 -25.16 10.04 -32.64
C GLU A 410 -25.41 9.64 -34.12
N PRO A 411 -24.79 10.29 -35.12
CA PRO A 411 -24.99 10.02 -36.53
C PRO A 411 -24.21 8.76 -36.94
N ILE A 412 -24.81 7.60 -36.67
CA ILE A 412 -24.32 6.31 -37.16
C ILE A 412 -24.74 6.18 -38.64
N GLU A 413 -23.76 6.10 -39.54
CA GLU A 413 -24.01 6.01 -40.98
C GLU A 413 -24.94 4.84 -41.31
N GLY A 414 -26.05 5.11 -42.00
CA GLY A 414 -27.10 4.13 -42.31
C GLY A 414 -28.26 4.07 -41.30
N GLU A 415 -28.12 4.61 -40.09
CA GLU A 415 -29.19 4.62 -39.07
C GLU A 415 -29.97 5.95 -39.00
N TYR A 416 -29.36 7.03 -39.48
CA TYR A 416 -30.00 8.34 -39.60
C TYR A 416 -30.22 8.71 -41.06
N PHE A 417 -31.13 9.66 -41.27
CA PHE A 417 -31.51 10.10 -42.60
C PHE A 417 -31.41 11.61 -42.69
N THR A 418 -31.00 12.12 -43.84
CA THR A 418 -31.10 13.53 -44.20
C THR A 418 -31.99 13.66 -45.43
N LYS A 419 -32.84 14.67 -45.46
CA LYS A 419 -33.64 15.00 -46.65
C LYS A 419 -33.95 16.48 -46.66
N PHE A 420 -33.56 17.16 -47.73
CA PHE A 420 -33.55 18.62 -47.81
C PHE A 420 -32.72 19.21 -46.66
N THR A 421 -33.28 20.14 -45.90
CA THR A 421 -32.67 20.77 -44.72
C THR A 421 -32.97 20.03 -43.40
N PHE A 422 -33.61 18.85 -43.46
CA PHE A 422 -34.05 18.12 -42.27
C PHE A 422 -33.18 16.91 -41.97
N THR A 423 -32.97 16.67 -40.69
CA THR A 423 -32.20 15.56 -40.14
C THR A 423 -33.10 14.68 -39.27
N TYR A 424 -33.05 13.37 -39.45
CA TYR A 424 -33.92 12.42 -38.75
C TYR A 424 -33.08 11.38 -38.03
N CYS A 425 -33.32 11.19 -36.72
CA CYS A 425 -32.68 10.15 -35.90
C CYS A 425 -33.06 8.71 -36.27
N GLY A 426 -33.79 8.49 -37.36
CA GLY A 426 -34.25 7.17 -37.80
C GLY A 426 -35.52 7.19 -38.65
N THR A 427 -35.88 6.01 -39.15
CA THR A 427 -36.99 5.82 -40.10
C THR A 427 -38.35 6.26 -39.54
N LYS A 428 -38.56 6.18 -38.22
CA LYS A 428 -39.80 6.63 -37.57
C LYS A 428 -40.03 8.13 -37.76
N CYS A 429 -39.01 8.94 -37.51
CA CYS A 429 -39.07 10.39 -37.68
C CYS A 429 -39.19 10.79 -39.15
N LEU A 430 -38.46 10.11 -40.04
CA LEU A 430 -38.57 10.30 -41.49
C LEU A 430 -39.99 9.98 -42.00
N ARG A 431 -40.58 8.85 -41.61
CA ARG A 431 -41.94 8.44 -42.01
C ARG A 431 -43.00 9.40 -41.48
N ARG A 432 -42.85 9.87 -40.24
CA ARG A 432 -43.76 10.86 -39.64
C ARG A 432 -43.81 12.14 -40.47
N HIS A 433 -42.64 12.64 -40.90
CA HIS A 433 -42.56 13.84 -41.73
C HIS A 433 -43.02 13.60 -43.18
N SER A 434 -42.69 12.43 -43.75
CA SER A 434 -43.13 12.03 -45.09
C SER A 434 -44.66 12.03 -45.23
N ARG A 435 -45.39 11.57 -44.21
CA ARG A 435 -46.87 11.63 -44.18
C ARG A 435 -47.43 13.05 -44.22
N GLN A 436 -46.65 14.03 -43.80
CA GLN A 436 -46.98 15.46 -43.87
C GLN A 436 -46.46 16.10 -45.18
N LYS A 437 -46.06 15.29 -46.17
CA LYS A 437 -45.48 15.72 -47.45
C LYS A 437 -44.26 16.65 -47.28
N PHE A 438 -43.48 16.45 -46.21
CA PHE A 438 -42.31 17.29 -45.89
C PHE A 438 -42.64 18.78 -45.77
N ALA A 439 -43.83 19.11 -45.25
CA ALA A 439 -44.24 20.48 -44.99
C ALA A 439 -43.24 21.22 -44.08
N PRO A 440 -43.04 22.54 -44.26
CA PRO A 440 -42.17 23.32 -43.38
C PRO A 440 -42.55 23.14 -41.91
N LEU A 441 -41.56 22.90 -41.06
CA LEU A 441 -41.78 22.84 -39.62
C LEU A 441 -42.03 24.25 -39.08
N PRO A 442 -42.91 24.44 -38.09
CA PRO A 442 -43.11 25.73 -37.46
C PRO A 442 -41.77 26.26 -36.93
N ALA A 443 -41.56 27.57 -37.06
CA ALA A 443 -40.37 28.21 -36.53
C ALA A 443 -40.27 27.88 -35.03
N LYS A 444 -39.10 27.37 -34.62
CA LYS A 444 -38.82 27.12 -33.20
C LYS A 444 -38.76 28.50 -32.51
N ASN A 445 -39.68 28.76 -31.57
CA ASN A 445 -39.54 29.88 -30.62
C ASN A 445 -38.40 29.61 -29.65
#